data_AF-A0A3D9S849-F1
#
_entry.id   AF-A0A3D9S849-F1
#
_cell.length_a   1.000
_cell.length_b   1.000
_cell.length_c   1.000
_cell.angle_alpha   90.00
_cell.angle_beta   90.00
_cell.angle_gamma   90.00
#
_symmetry.space_group_name_H-M   'P 1'
#
loop_
_entity.id
_entity.type
_entity.pdbx_description
1 polymer ?
#
loop_
_entity_poly.entity_id
_entity_poly.type
_entity_poly.pdbx_seq_one_letter_code
_entity_poly.pdbx_strand_id
1 'polypeptide(L)'
;MASATTSAGKMTKGCEGCRRVPVRTVFTTGILRRNPGTNFALVDLVNLGKTIAREMKVEVFDWSSGLPVPLTLTPCNQAACLVSLAPGMSNFVFADVSNAQFKYEVRISRRTVNFSLNLCV
;
A
#
# COMPACT_ATOMS: atom_id res chain seq x y z
N MET A 1 44.85 20.93 15.89
CA MET A 1 45.84 19.84 16.01
C MET A 1 45.38 18.96 17.15
N ALA A 2 45.05 17.67 17.06
CA ALA A 2 45.30 16.57 16.12
C ALA A 2 43.95 15.89 15.76
N SER A 3 43.67 15.43 14.53
CA SER A 3 44.19 14.31 13.71
C SER A 3 43.68 12.90 14.11
N ALA A 4 43.22 12.19 13.08
CA ALA A 4 42.31 11.05 13.02
C ALA A 4 42.82 9.72 13.59
N THR A 5 41.92 8.77 13.81
CA THR A 5 42.00 7.46 13.12
C THR A 5 40.63 6.82 12.93
N THR A 6 40.22 6.71 11.67
CA THR A 6 39.07 5.92 11.20
C THR A 6 39.52 4.46 11.07
N SER A 7 38.90 3.51 11.79
CA SER A 7 39.14 2.09 11.55
C SER A 7 38.12 1.55 10.55
N ALA A 8 38.62 1.21 9.36
CA ALA A 8 37.88 0.53 8.32
C ALA A 8 37.58 -0.91 8.79
N GLY A 9 36.31 -1.16 9.11
CA GLY A 9 35.79 -2.51 9.36
C GLY A 9 35.83 -3.34 8.07
N LYS A 10 36.65 -4.38 8.12
CA LYS A 10 36.91 -5.43 7.12
C LYS A 10 35.62 -5.89 6.41
N MET A 11 35.49 -5.54 5.12
CA MET A 11 34.43 -6.02 4.23
C MET A 11 34.62 -7.52 4.00
N THR A 12 33.82 -8.35 4.68
CA THR A 12 33.74 -9.78 4.39
C THR A 12 33.00 -9.95 3.06
N LYS A 13 33.65 -10.61 2.09
CA LYS A 13 33.07 -11.00 0.80
C LYS A 13 31.81 -11.85 1.04
N GLY A 14 30.64 -11.22 0.91
CA GLY A 14 29.34 -11.89 0.93
C GLY A 14 28.63 -11.61 -0.40
N CYS A 15 28.28 -12.67 -1.11
CA CYS A 15 27.51 -12.74 -2.37
C CYS A 15 27.09 -11.38 -2.99
N GLU A 16 27.93 -10.84 -3.88
CA GLU A 16 27.54 -9.77 -4.81
C GLU A 16 26.54 -10.35 -5.83
N GLY A 17 25.24 -10.12 -5.64
CA GLY A 17 24.26 -10.53 -6.65
C GLY A 17 22.79 -10.52 -6.24
N CYS A 18 22.49 -10.58 -4.93
CA CYS A 18 21.10 -10.53 -4.47
C CYS A 18 20.57 -9.09 -4.43
N ARG A 19 20.21 -8.53 -5.59
CA ARG A 19 19.51 -7.24 -5.66
C ARG A 19 18.05 -7.43 -5.24
N ARG A 20 17.66 -6.87 -4.08
CA ARG A 20 16.26 -6.81 -3.66
C ARG A 20 15.51 -5.81 -4.54
N VAL A 21 14.51 -6.28 -5.28
CA VAL A 21 13.60 -5.41 -6.04
C VAL A 21 12.33 -5.21 -5.22
N PRO A 22 11.97 -3.98 -4.85
CA PRO A 22 10.69 -3.71 -4.22
C PRO A 22 9.58 -3.92 -5.25
N VAL A 23 8.63 -4.79 -4.93
CA VAL A 23 7.44 -5.07 -5.75
C VAL A 23 6.20 -4.65 -4.96
N ARG A 24 5.17 -4.14 -5.63
CA ARG A 24 3.88 -3.88 -4.95
C ARG A 24 2.95 -5.06 -5.16
N THR A 25 2.44 -5.59 -4.06
CA THR A 25 1.32 -6.53 -4.11
C THR A 25 0.03 -5.73 -3.98
N VAL A 26 -0.86 -5.85 -4.97
CA VAL A 26 -2.17 -5.18 -4.99
C VAL A 26 -3.24 -6.21 -4.66
N PHE A 27 -4.05 -5.90 -3.65
CA PHE A 27 -5.24 -6.64 -3.26
C PHE A 27 -6.44 -5.74 -3.58
N THR A 28 -7.43 -6.27 -4.29
CA THR A 28 -8.69 -5.55 -4.54
C THR A 28 -9.84 -6.35 -4.00
N THR A 29 -10.86 -5.66 -3.49
CA THR A 29 -12.15 -6.28 -3.14
C THR A 29 -12.98 -6.61 -4.37
N GLY A 30 -12.50 -6.25 -5.56
CA GLY A 30 -13.26 -6.27 -6.79
C GLY A 30 -14.20 -5.07 -6.90
N ILE A 31 -15.07 -5.13 -7.90
CA ILE A 31 -16.06 -4.12 -8.19
C ILE A 31 -17.26 -4.27 -7.24
N LEU A 32 -17.52 -3.24 -6.46
CA LEU A 32 -18.63 -3.11 -5.53
C LEU A 32 -19.79 -2.35 -6.18
N ARG A 33 -21.02 -2.79 -5.93
CA ARG A 33 -22.22 -2.10 -6.41
C ARG A 33 -22.71 -1.11 -5.38
N ARG A 34 -23.08 0.09 -5.83
CA ARG A 34 -23.62 1.12 -4.96
C ARG A 34 -25.11 0.87 -4.73
N ASN A 35 -25.53 0.77 -3.47
CA ASN A 35 -26.94 0.77 -3.11
C ASN A 35 -27.50 2.20 -3.23
N PRO A 36 -28.75 2.41 -3.70
CA PRO A 36 -29.34 3.74 -3.71
C PRO A 36 -29.31 4.39 -2.32
N GLY A 37 -28.94 5.68 -2.26
CA GLY A 37 -28.82 6.43 -1.01
C GLY A 37 -27.47 6.31 -0.28
N THR A 38 -26.54 5.45 -0.74
CA THR A 38 -25.19 5.39 -0.16
C THR A 38 -24.31 6.51 -0.72
N ASN A 39 -23.83 7.43 0.12
CA ASN A 39 -22.95 8.52 -0.35
C ASN A 39 -21.47 8.25 -0.10
N PHE A 40 -21.15 7.41 0.87
CA PHE A 40 -19.76 7.18 1.27
C PHE A 40 -19.45 5.70 1.31
N ALA A 41 -18.24 5.36 0.87
CA ALA A 41 -17.64 4.06 1.11
C ALA A 41 -16.63 4.20 2.26
N LEU A 42 -16.85 3.44 3.33
CA LEU A 42 -15.89 3.27 4.41
C LEU A 42 -15.00 2.07 4.08
N VAL A 43 -13.69 2.28 4.12
CA VAL A 43 -12.71 1.22 3.85
C VAL A 43 -11.89 1.02 5.13
N ASP A 44 -12.24 -0.03 5.87
CA ASP A 44 -11.49 -0.47 7.03
C ASP A 44 -10.27 -1.29 6.62
N LEU A 45 -9.14 -0.98 7.24
CA LEU A 45 -7.90 -1.72 7.10
C LEU A 45 -7.46 -2.22 8.46
N VAL A 46 -7.02 -3.47 8.50
CA VAL A 46 -6.53 -4.11 9.71
C VAL A 46 -5.19 -4.78 9.47
N ASN A 47 -4.26 -4.60 10.40
CA ASN A 47 -3.02 -5.36 10.44
C ASN A 47 -3.13 -6.48 11.47
N LEU A 48 -3.61 -7.65 11.03
CA LEU A 48 -3.69 -8.86 11.87
C LEU A 48 -2.31 -9.50 12.15
N GLY A 49 -1.22 -8.89 11.68
CA GLY A 49 0.14 -9.30 12.03
C GLY A 49 0.44 -9.04 13.50
N LYS A 50 1.34 -9.84 14.09
CA LYS A 50 1.69 -9.77 15.51
C LYS A 50 2.91 -8.90 15.83
N THR A 51 3.76 -8.63 14.84
CA THR A 51 5.12 -8.12 15.12
C THR A 51 5.56 -6.94 14.27
N ILE A 52 5.01 -6.75 13.06
CA ILE A 52 5.51 -5.76 12.10
C ILE A 52 4.41 -4.77 11.73
N ALA A 53 4.70 -3.47 11.84
CA ALA A 53 3.86 -2.42 11.31
C ALA A 53 3.85 -2.46 9.76
N ARG A 54 2.70 -2.16 9.15
CA ARG A 54 2.55 -2.20 7.69
C ARG A 54 2.10 -0.86 7.17
N GLU A 55 2.79 -0.40 6.12
CA GLU A 55 2.32 0.73 5.31
C GLU A 55 1.48 0.19 4.14
N MET A 56 0.21 0.57 4.12
CA MET A 56 -0.77 0.17 3.12
C MET A 56 -1.16 1.41 2.31
N LYS A 57 -1.23 1.28 0.98
CA LYS A 57 -1.80 2.31 0.09
C LYS A 57 -3.22 1.92 -0.27
N VAL A 58 -4.16 2.83 -0.05
CA VAL A 58 -5.57 2.67 -0.40
C VAL A 58 -5.94 3.60 -1.54
N GLU A 59 -6.70 3.09 -2.49
CA GLU A 59 -7.25 3.82 -3.63
C GLU A 59 -8.71 3.35 -3.83
N VAL A 60 -9.61 4.27 -4.17
CA VAL A 60 -10.99 3.94 -4.54
C VAL A 60 -11.26 4.52 -5.93
N PHE A 61 -11.89 3.75 -6.80
CA PHE A 61 -12.16 4.14 -8.18
C PHE A 61 -13.65 4.09 -8.47
N ASP A 62 -14.20 5.15 -9.06
CA ASP A 62 -15.49 5.11 -9.73
C ASP A 62 -15.32 4.46 -11.11
N TRP A 63 -16.20 3.52 -11.43
CA TRP A 63 -16.20 2.81 -12.71
C TRP A 63 -17.38 3.24 -13.59
N SER A 64 -18.08 4.31 -13.22
CA SER A 64 -19.32 4.72 -13.87
C SER A 64 -19.16 5.23 -15.30
N SER A 65 -17.96 5.62 -15.69
CA SER A 65 -17.62 5.95 -17.08
C SER A 65 -17.23 4.73 -17.94
N GLY A 66 -17.14 3.54 -17.34
CA GLY A 66 -16.56 2.35 -17.97
C GLY A 66 -15.04 2.23 -17.79
N LEU A 67 -14.38 3.30 -17.34
CA LEU A 67 -12.96 3.33 -16.98
C LEU A 67 -12.80 3.64 -15.48
N PRO A 68 -11.71 3.20 -14.82
CA PRO A 68 -11.48 3.50 -13.41
C PRO A 68 -11.05 4.97 -13.23
N VAL A 69 -11.87 5.75 -12.53
CA VAL A 69 -11.61 7.15 -12.16
C VAL A 69 -11.30 7.23 -10.67
N PRO A 70 -10.08 7.61 -10.25
CA PRO A 70 -9.73 7.64 -8.84
C PRO A 70 -10.51 8.73 -8.08
N LEU A 71 -10.99 8.37 -6.90
CA LEU A 71 -11.72 9.26 -5.99
C LEU A 71 -10.79 9.79 -4.91
N THR A 72 -11.02 11.04 -4.51
CA THR A 72 -10.32 11.65 -3.37
C THR A 72 -10.71 10.95 -2.07
N LEU A 73 -9.71 10.58 -1.29
CA LEU A 73 -9.85 9.91 0.00
C LEU A 73 -9.56 10.87 1.14
N THR A 74 -10.31 10.72 2.23
CA THR A 74 -10.11 11.50 3.46
C THR A 74 -9.69 10.54 4.57
N PRO A 75 -8.75 10.93 5.47
CA PRO A 75 -8.20 12.28 5.71
C PRO A 75 -7.06 12.73 4.79
N CYS A 76 -6.62 11.91 3.85
CA CYS A 76 -5.44 12.23 3.02
C CYS A 76 -5.64 13.39 2.04
N ASN A 77 -6.88 13.72 1.67
CA ASN A 77 -7.25 14.70 0.64
C ASN A 77 -6.54 14.43 -0.71
N GLN A 78 -6.35 13.15 -1.04
CA GLN A 78 -5.63 12.68 -2.22
C GLN A 78 -6.30 11.43 -2.80
N ALA A 79 -6.05 11.15 -4.08
CA ALA A 79 -6.54 9.95 -4.78
C ALA A 79 -5.98 8.62 -4.24
N ALA A 80 -4.88 8.68 -3.49
CA ALA A 80 -4.29 7.55 -2.82
C ALA A 80 -3.93 7.95 -1.39
N CYS A 81 -4.25 7.10 -0.43
CA CYS A 81 -3.99 7.35 0.99
C CYS A 81 -3.03 6.30 1.53
N LEU A 82 -1.91 6.74 2.12
CA LEU A 82 -0.97 5.88 2.82
C LEU A 82 -1.36 5.77 4.28
N VAL A 83 -1.58 4.54 4.73
CA VAL A 83 -2.02 4.23 6.09
C VAL A 83 -0.98 3.33 6.73
N SER A 84 -0.34 3.84 7.79
CA SER A 84 0.55 3.03 8.64
C SER A 84 -0.27 2.35 9.73
N LEU A 85 -0.15 1.03 9.83
CA LEU A 85 -0.88 0.20 10.79
C LEU A 85 0.10 -0.59 11.65
N ALA A 86 0.13 -0.30 12.95
CA ALA A 86 0.84 -1.11 13.92
C ALA A 86 0.23 -2.52 14.04
N PRO A 87 0.97 -3.52 14.56
CA PRO A 87 0.44 -4.85 14.80
C PRO A 87 -0.85 -4.84 15.64
N GLY A 88 -1.85 -5.61 15.23
CA GLY A 88 -3.14 -5.73 15.93
C GLY A 88 -4.06 -4.51 15.82
N MET A 89 -3.68 -3.47 15.08
CA MET A 89 -4.45 -2.24 14.95
C MET A 89 -5.23 -2.18 13.64
N SER A 90 -6.30 -1.39 13.65
CA SER A 90 -7.07 -1.00 12.47
C SER A 90 -7.10 0.51 12.30
N ASN A 91 -7.43 0.95 11.08
CA ASN A 91 -7.74 2.32 10.74
C ASN A 91 -8.68 2.32 9.53
N PHE A 92 -9.31 3.44 9.22
CA PHE A 92 -10.24 3.56 8.11
C PHE A 92 -9.96 4.80 7.27
N VAL A 93 -10.38 4.72 6.01
CA VAL A 93 -10.45 5.87 5.11
C VAL A 93 -11.84 5.92 4.51
N PHE A 94 -12.25 7.10 4.04
CA PHE A 94 -13.53 7.25 3.35
C PHE A 94 -13.37 7.85 1.96
N ALA A 95 -14.24 7.40 1.06
CA ALA A 95 -14.40 7.94 -0.29
C ALA A 95 -15.85 8.40 -0.49
N ASP A 96 -16.03 9.57 -1.10
CA ASP A 96 -17.34 10.00 -1.58
C ASP A 96 -17.68 9.25 -2.88
N VAL A 97 -18.66 8.36 -2.78
CA VAL A 97 -19.18 7.57 -3.90
C VAL A 97 -20.58 8.04 -4.31
N SER A 98 -21.02 9.22 -3.86
CA SER A 98 -22.33 9.79 -4.22
C SER A 98 -22.50 9.95 -5.73
N ASN A 99 -21.41 10.25 -6.44
CA ASN A 99 -21.37 10.41 -7.89
C ASN A 99 -21.24 9.09 -8.65
N ALA A 100 -20.88 7.99 -7.97
CA ALA A 100 -20.83 6.68 -8.62
C ALA A 100 -22.26 6.23 -8.95
N GLN A 101 -22.52 5.99 -10.24
CA GLN A 101 -23.85 5.65 -10.74
C GLN A 101 -24.21 4.19 -10.49
N PHE A 102 -23.23 3.28 -10.59
CA PHE A 102 -23.50 1.85 -10.49
C PHE A 102 -22.45 1.06 -9.71
N LYS A 103 -21.16 1.36 -9.90
CA LYS A 103 -20.10 0.54 -9.31
C LYS A 103 -18.84 1.33 -9.02
N TYR A 104 -18.15 0.94 -7.96
CA TYR A 104 -16.84 1.45 -7.57
C TYR A 104 -15.90 0.29 -7.21
N GLU A 105 -14.61 0.50 -7.16
CA GLU A 105 -13.61 -0.52 -6.82
C GLU A 105 -12.71 0.01 -5.72
N VAL A 106 -12.33 -0.85 -4.77
CA VAL A 106 -11.31 -0.54 -3.75
C VAL A 106 -10.03 -1.32 -4.06
N ARG A 107 -8.89 -0.63 -4.09
CA ARG A 107 -7.55 -1.23 -4.22
C ARG A 107 -6.73 -0.91 -2.99
N ILE A 108 -6.23 -1.95 -2.35
CA ILE A 108 -5.30 -1.88 -1.22
C ILE A 108 -4.00 -2.53 -1.66
N SER A 109 -2.89 -1.80 -1.60
CA SER A 109 -1.58 -2.35 -1.97
C SER A 109 -0.57 -2.15 -0.86
N ARG A 110 0.39 -3.06 -0.77
CA ARG A 110 1.53 -2.93 0.16
C ARG A 110 2.83 -3.12 -0.61
N ARG A 111 3.88 -2.43 -0.17
CA ARG A 111 5.23 -2.79 -0.63
C ARG A 111 5.58 -4.16 -0.07
N THR A 112 6.03 -5.03 -0.95
CA THR A 112 6.61 -6.32 -0.63
C THR A 112 8.01 -6.34 -1.22
N VAL A 113 8.96 -6.97 -0.54
CA VAL A 113 10.28 -7.24 -1.12
C VAL A 113 10.25 -8.67 -1.66
N ASN A 114 10.45 -8.84 -2.96
CA ASN A 114 10.68 -10.16 -3.53
C ASN A 114 12.19 -10.42 -3.52
N PHE A 115 12.56 -11.63 -3.09
CA PHE A 115 13.90 -12.15 -3.35
C PHE A 115 13.87 -12.83 -4.71
N SER A 116 14.54 -12.21 -5.69
CA SER A 116 14.90 -12.93 -6.91
C SER A 116 16.08 -13.85 -6.56
N LEU A 117 15.84 -15.15 -6.49
CA LEU A 117 16.90 -16.15 -6.46
C LEU A 117 17.51 -16.21 -7.87
N ASN A 118 18.55 -15.41 -8.12
CA ASN A 118 19.47 -15.78 -9.18
C ASN A 118 20.29 -16.95 -8.64
N LEU A 119 20.12 -18.14 -9.23
CA LEU A 119 21.05 -19.25 -9.02
C LEU A 119 22.42 -18.73 -9.47
N CYS A 120 23.30 -18.46 -8.51
CA CYS A 120 24.72 -18.40 -8.80
C CYS A 120 25.15 -19.84 -9.10
N VAL A 121 25.31 -20.16 -10.38
CA VAL A 121 25.98 -21.38 -10.85
C VAL A 121 27.48 -21.11 -10.91
#